data_AF-A0A969DRF4-F1
#
_entry.id   AF-A0A969DRF4-F1
#
_cell.length_a   1.000
_cell.length_b   1.000
_cell.length_c   1.000
_cell.angle_alpha   90.00
_cell.angle_beta   90.00
_cell.angle_gamma   90.00
#
_symmetry.space_group_name_H-M   'P 1'
#
loop_
_entity.id
_entity.type
_entity.pdbx_description
1 polymer ?
#
loop_
_entity_poly.entity_id
_entity_poly.type
_entity_poly.pdbx_seq_one_letter_code
_entity_poly.pdbx_strand_id
1 'polypeptide(L)'
;MKLDDIHKKNIFDVPDRYFDQLPGQIQKRITKKENLYTSVVRNGYWPRLAIPALGLVLVLIFFANPGKYQSVESIEVMLAEVSDEDVIAYLQSTDITIEEIMEHVDGEALVLEPADPLTNDLEIENLDLNALMDNYGIDENYL
;
A
#
# COMPACT_ATOMS: atom_id res chain seq x y z
N MET A 1 14.42 32.11 23.14
CA MET A 1 14.28 31.24 24.33
C MET A 1 14.82 29.86 23.95
N LYS A 2 15.78 29.31 24.71
CA LYS A 2 16.32 27.97 24.47
C LYS A 2 15.37 26.93 25.09
N LEU A 3 15.20 25.78 24.44
CA LEU A 3 14.30 24.70 24.89
C LEU A 3 14.79 23.97 26.17
N ASP A 4 15.98 24.31 26.67
CA ASP A 4 16.61 23.66 27.82
C ASP A 4 15.98 24.02 29.18
N ASP A 5 15.03 24.97 29.23
CA ASP A 5 14.44 25.49 30.48
C ASP A 5 13.07 24.85 30.84
N ILE A 6 12.67 23.80 30.11
CA ILE A 6 11.42 23.07 30.38
C ILE A 6 11.70 21.96 31.39
N HIS A 7 11.23 22.11 32.62
CA HIS A 7 11.27 21.05 33.63
C HIS A 7 10.57 19.79 33.10
N LYS A 8 11.34 18.72 32.86
CA LYS A 8 10.81 17.37 32.58
C LYS A 8 10.10 16.83 33.81
N LYS A 9 8.90 17.32 34.08
CA LYS A 9 8.01 16.78 35.10
C LYS A 9 7.31 15.56 34.52
N ASN A 10 7.58 14.39 35.10
CA ASN A 10 6.82 13.20 34.76
C ASN A 10 5.38 13.37 35.29
N ILE A 11 4.46 13.70 34.39
CA ILE A 11 3.02 13.86 34.71
C ILE A 11 2.29 12.52 34.75
N PHE A 12 2.96 11.43 34.38
CA PHE A 12 2.40 10.08 34.38
C PHE A 12 2.87 9.36 35.63
N ASP A 13 2.08 9.48 36.69
CA ASP A 13 2.23 8.65 37.88
C ASP A 13 1.24 7.49 37.80
N VAL A 14 1.75 6.26 37.90
CA VAL A 14 0.92 5.05 37.83
C VAL A 14 0.70 4.53 39.24
N PRO A 15 -0.54 4.16 39.61
CA PRO A 15 -0.80 3.54 40.90
C PRO A 15 -0.02 2.23 41.07
N ASP A 16 0.36 1.94 42.31
CA ASP A 16 0.98 0.67 42.67
C ASP A 16 0.13 -0.50 42.15
N ARG A 17 0.79 -1.46 41.48
CA ARG A 17 0.19 -2.70 40.95
C ARG A 17 -0.85 -2.48 39.83
N TYR A 18 -0.89 -1.31 39.18
CA TYR A 18 -1.75 -1.06 38.02
C TYR A 18 -1.54 -2.11 36.92
N PHE A 19 -0.28 -2.35 36.56
CA PHE A 19 0.08 -3.33 35.52
C PHE A 19 -0.11 -4.78 35.94
N ASP A 20 -0.07 -5.09 37.26
CA ASP A 20 -0.37 -6.43 37.76
C ASP A 20 -1.86 -6.80 37.56
N GLN A 21 -2.76 -5.81 37.69
CA GLN A 21 -4.20 -6.02 37.63
C GLN A 21 -4.79 -5.85 36.22
N LEU A 22 -4.09 -5.10 35.36
CA LEU A 22 -4.54 -4.77 34.01
C LEU A 22 -4.90 -6.00 33.15
N PRO A 23 -4.09 -7.09 33.10
CA PRO A 23 -4.42 -8.27 32.32
C PRO A 23 -5.77 -8.89 32.72
N GLY A 24 -6.02 -8.99 34.03
CA GLY A 24 -7.28 -9.53 34.56
C GLY A 24 -8.48 -8.64 34.25
N GLN A 25 -8.30 -7.31 34.22
CA GLN A 25 -9.37 -6.38 33.85
C GLN A 25 -9.71 -6.45 32.36
N ILE A 26 -8.71 -6.58 31.49
CA ILE A 26 -8.89 -6.72 30.04
C ILE A 26 -9.61 -8.04 29.73
N GLN A 27 -9.14 -9.16 30.29
CA GLN A 27 -9.77 -10.47 30.09
C GLN A 27 -11.26 -10.46 30.49
N LYS A 28 -11.61 -9.89 31.65
CA LYS A 28 -13.00 -9.76 32.09
C LYS A 28 -13.87 -8.97 31.10
N ARG A 29 -13.33 -7.93 30.46
CA ARG A 29 -14.05 -7.12 29.46
C ARG A 29 -14.25 -7.86 28.14
N ILE A 30 -13.31 -8.71 27.75
CA ILE A 30 -13.38 -9.52 26.52
C ILE A 30 -14.39 -10.67 26.70
N THR A 31 -14.28 -11.45 27.77
CA THR A 31 -15.18 -12.60 28.04
C THR A 31 -16.65 -12.19 28.20
N LYS A 32 -16.92 -10.98 28.72
CA LYS A 32 -18.30 -10.47 28.85
C LYS A 32 -18.95 -10.14 27.50
N LYS A 33 -18.17 -9.86 26.45
CA LYS A 33 -18.71 -9.54 25.11
C LYS A 33 -19.07 -10.78 24.28
N GLU A 34 -18.55 -11.96 24.62
CA GLU A 34 -18.74 -13.17 23.83
C GLU A 34 -20.10 -13.88 24.08
N ASN A 35 -20.76 -13.58 25.20
CA ASN A 35 -21.99 -14.29 25.63
C ASN A 35 -23.28 -13.52 25.34
N LEU A 36 -23.46 -13.00 24.13
CA LEU A 36 -24.74 -12.43 23.66
C LEU A 36 -25.50 -13.30 22.66
N TYR A 37 -25.02 -14.50 22.35
CA TYR A 37 -25.80 -15.47 21.59
C TYR A 37 -26.62 -16.32 22.56
N THR A 38 -27.76 -15.76 23.00
CA THR A 38 -28.78 -16.56 23.67
C THR A 38 -29.24 -17.63 22.68
N SER A 39 -28.87 -18.86 22.97
CA SER A 39 -29.22 -20.05 22.20
C SER A 39 -30.73 -20.27 22.26
N VAL A 40 -31.45 -19.78 21.25
CA VAL A 40 -32.89 -20.04 21.10
C VAL A 40 -33.06 -21.36 20.36
N VAL A 41 -32.69 -22.47 21.01
CA VAL A 41 -33.03 -23.81 20.49
C VAL A 41 -34.42 -24.17 20.96
N ARG A 42 -35.44 -23.66 20.24
CA ARG A 42 -36.82 -24.09 20.46
C ARG A 42 -37.14 -25.28 19.56
N ASN A 43 -37.03 -26.44 20.18
CA ASN A 43 -37.55 -27.77 19.87
C ASN A 43 -38.66 -27.86 18.79
N GLY A 44 -38.49 -28.79 17.83
CA GLY A 44 -39.58 -29.62 17.30
C GLY A 44 -40.01 -29.41 15.84
N TYR A 45 -39.55 -30.31 14.96
CA TYR A 45 -40.06 -30.69 13.62
C TYR A 45 -39.44 -30.02 12.34
N TRP A 46 -38.41 -30.72 11.83
CA TRP A 46 -37.93 -30.93 10.43
C TRP A 46 -37.80 -29.77 9.43
N PRO A 47 -36.59 -29.20 9.25
CA PRO A 47 -36.25 -28.50 8.01
C PRO A 47 -35.82 -29.52 6.92
N ARG A 48 -36.62 -30.56 6.65
CA ARG A 48 -36.36 -31.45 5.50
C ARG A 48 -36.74 -30.80 4.17
N LEU A 49 -37.47 -29.68 4.21
CA LEU A 49 -37.91 -28.91 3.03
C LEU A 49 -37.29 -27.51 2.94
N ALA A 50 -36.53 -27.06 3.95
CA ALA A 50 -35.95 -25.71 3.92
C ALA A 50 -34.74 -25.61 2.97
N ILE A 51 -33.97 -26.70 2.81
CA ILE A 51 -32.82 -26.75 1.90
C ILE A 51 -33.21 -26.55 0.43
N PRO A 52 -34.20 -27.28 -0.15
CA PRO A 52 -34.58 -27.06 -1.55
C PRO A 52 -35.20 -25.68 -1.79
N ALA A 53 -35.95 -25.14 -0.82
CA ALA A 53 -36.53 -23.80 -0.92
C ALA A 53 -35.45 -22.70 -0.95
N LEU A 54 -34.43 -22.79 -0.08
CA LEU A 54 -33.28 -21.89 -0.10
C LEU A 54 -32.49 -21.99 -1.41
N GLY A 55 -32.30 -23.21 -1.93
CA GLY A 55 -31.66 -23.42 -3.23
C GLY A 55 -32.43 -22.77 -4.38
N LEU A 56 -33.75 -22.92 -4.42
CA LEU A 56 -34.61 -22.27 -5.41
C LEU A 56 -34.53 -20.73 -5.33
N VAL A 57 -34.53 -20.17 -4.12
CA VAL A 57 -34.38 -18.72 -3.93
C VAL A 57 -33.02 -18.24 -4.42
N LEU A 58 -31.93 -18.96 -4.14
CA LEU A 58 -30.59 -18.61 -4.64
C LEU A 58 -30.49 -18.72 -6.16
N VAL A 59 -31.08 -19.75 -6.77
CA VAL A 59 -31.13 -19.91 -8.24
C VAL A 59 -31.94 -18.79 -8.88
N LEU A 60 -33.08 -18.42 -8.29
CA LEU A 60 -33.88 -17.28 -8.76
C LEU A 60 -33.13 -15.96 -8.62
N ILE A 61 -32.41 -15.74 -7.52
CA ILE A 61 -31.57 -14.54 -7.33
C ILE A 61 -30.42 -14.52 -8.34
N PHE A 62 -29.78 -15.66 -8.60
CA PHE A 62 -28.69 -15.79 -9.58
C PHE A 62 -29.17 -15.51 -11.00
N PHE A 63 -30.34 -16.02 -11.40
CA PHE A 63 -30.94 -15.75 -12.71
C PHE A 63 -31.55 -14.34 -12.82
N ALA A 64 -32.05 -13.77 -11.72
CA ALA A 64 -32.65 -12.43 -11.70
C ALA A 64 -31.61 -11.30 -11.61
N ASN A 65 -30.36 -11.59 -11.22
CA ASN A 65 -29.25 -10.64 -11.20
C ASN A 65 -28.07 -11.11 -12.09
N PRO A 66 -28.22 -11.15 -13.43
CA PRO A 66 -27.14 -11.57 -14.33
C PRO A 66 -26.02 -10.52 -14.49
N GLY A 67 -25.65 -9.72 -13.49
CA GLY A 67 -24.79 -8.56 -13.75
C GLY A 67 -24.04 -7.90 -12.60
N LYS A 68 -23.61 -8.62 -11.55
CA LYS A 68 -22.72 -8.02 -10.51
C LYS A 68 -21.52 -8.87 -10.11
N TYR A 69 -21.15 -9.86 -10.92
CA TYR A 69 -19.91 -10.63 -10.74
C TYR A 69 -18.87 -10.17 -11.75
N GLN A 70 -18.45 -8.92 -11.66
CA GLN A 70 -17.37 -8.34 -12.47
C GLN A 70 -16.55 -7.44 -11.56
N SER A 71 -15.82 -8.05 -10.62
CA SER A 71 -15.09 -7.34 -9.57
C SER A 71 -13.57 -7.49 -9.68
N VAL A 72 -13.06 -7.80 -10.88
CA VAL A 72 -11.61 -7.78 -11.18
C VAL A 72 -11.31 -6.68 -12.19
N GLU A 73 -12.09 -6.60 -13.27
CA GLU A 73 -11.97 -5.53 -14.27
C GLU A 73 -12.23 -4.14 -13.70
N SER A 74 -13.09 -4.01 -12.67
CA SER A 74 -13.36 -2.72 -12.02
C SER A 74 -12.15 -2.13 -11.28
N ILE A 75 -11.22 -2.97 -10.80
CA ILE A 75 -10.02 -2.48 -10.10
C ILE A 75 -9.00 -1.96 -11.11
N GLU A 76 -8.77 -2.71 -12.20
CA GLU A 76 -7.90 -2.27 -13.29
C GLU A 76 -8.43 -0.99 -13.95
N VAL A 77 -9.75 -0.87 -14.14
CA VAL A 77 -10.38 0.34 -14.66
C VAL A 77 -10.24 1.53 -13.70
N MET A 78 -10.34 1.32 -12.39
CA MET A 78 -10.11 2.39 -11.40
C MET A 78 -8.62 2.79 -11.29
N LEU A 79 -7.70 1.85 -11.49
CA LEU A 79 -6.27 2.13 -11.51
C LEU A 79 -5.84 2.82 -12.82
N ALA A 80 -6.48 2.49 -13.94
CA ALA A 80 -6.28 3.16 -15.23
C ALA A 80 -6.89 4.57 -15.29
N GLU A 81 -7.78 4.90 -14.35
CA GLU A 81 -8.36 6.24 -14.22
C GLU A 81 -7.43 7.22 -13.48
N VAL A 82 -6.42 6.70 -12.74
CA VAL A 82 -5.40 7.55 -12.11
C VAL A 82 -4.52 8.17 -13.20
N SER A 83 -4.39 9.49 -13.14
CA SER A 83 -3.53 10.24 -14.06
C SER A 83 -2.07 10.26 -13.60
N ASP A 84 -1.13 10.39 -14.53
CA ASP A 84 0.30 10.48 -14.21
C ASP A 84 0.62 11.71 -13.32
N GLU A 85 -0.12 12.80 -13.48
CA GLU A 85 -0.02 14.00 -12.64
C GLU A 85 -0.34 13.67 -11.17
N ASP A 86 -1.37 12.86 -10.93
CA ASP A 86 -1.75 12.43 -9.58
C ASP A 86 -0.70 11.50 -8.97
N VAL A 87 -0.07 10.65 -9.79
CA VAL A 87 1.05 9.79 -9.36
C VAL A 87 2.26 10.63 -8.96
N ILE A 88 2.62 11.64 -9.77
CA ILE A 88 3.74 12.55 -9.48
C ILE A 88 3.46 13.38 -8.22
N ALA A 89 2.24 13.91 -8.07
CA ALA A 89 1.83 14.67 -6.91
C ALA A 89 1.87 13.81 -5.63
N TYR A 90 1.44 12.56 -5.71
CA TYR A 90 1.54 11.61 -4.61
C TYR A 90 2.99 11.32 -4.22
N LEU A 91 3.86 11.07 -5.22
CA LEU A 91 5.29 10.85 -5.00
C LEU A 91 5.98 12.07 -4.37
N GLN A 92 5.61 13.29 -4.75
CA GLN A 92 6.15 14.52 -4.14
C GLN A 92 5.63 14.76 -2.71
N SER A 93 4.40 14.33 -2.42
CA SER A 93 3.82 14.44 -1.07
C SER A 93 4.37 13.40 -0.09
N THR A 94 4.95 12.32 -0.63
CA THR A 94 5.55 11.24 0.15
C THR A 94 7.05 11.48 0.26
N ASP A 95 7.65 11.21 1.42
CA ASP A 95 9.09 11.37 1.65
C ASP A 95 9.87 10.17 1.09
N ILE A 96 9.68 9.85 -0.19
CA ILE A 96 10.36 8.76 -0.89
C ILE A 96 11.41 9.39 -1.82
N THR A 97 12.66 8.92 -1.73
CA THR A 97 13.72 9.39 -2.62
C THR A 97 13.80 8.53 -3.89
N ILE A 98 14.44 9.07 -4.93
CA ILE A 98 14.64 8.35 -6.20
C ILE A 98 15.45 7.07 -5.97
N GLU A 99 16.41 7.10 -5.04
CA GLU A 99 17.21 5.93 -4.64
C GLU A 99 16.37 4.81 -4.04
N GLU A 100 15.39 5.14 -3.19
CA GLU A 100 14.48 4.17 -2.59
C GLU A 100 13.55 3.53 -3.64
N ILE A 101 13.13 4.30 -4.64
CA ILE A 101 12.36 3.79 -5.79
C ILE A 101 13.22 2.82 -6.61
N MET A 102 14.46 3.21 -6.93
CA MET A 102 15.37 2.36 -7.70
C MET A 102 15.75 1.06 -7.00
N GLU A 103 15.74 1.02 -5.66
CA GLU A 103 15.96 -0.21 -4.89
C GLU A 103 14.80 -1.21 -5.01
N HIS A 104 13.57 -0.73 -5.23
CA HIS A 104 12.35 -1.54 -5.25
C HIS A 104 11.79 -1.79 -6.66
N VAL A 105 12.27 -1.08 -7.68
CA VAL A 105 11.89 -1.29 -9.08
C VAL A 105 12.72 -2.43 -9.65
N ASP A 106 12.05 -3.45 -10.19
CA ASP A 106 12.68 -4.57 -10.88
C ASP A 106 13.35 -4.04 -12.17
N GLY A 107 14.66 -4.23 -12.30
CA GLY A 107 15.46 -3.61 -13.37
C GLY A 107 15.04 -4.00 -14.80
N GLU A 108 14.30 -5.10 -14.93
CA GLU A 108 13.70 -5.57 -16.18
C GLU A 108 12.49 -4.69 -16.64
N ALA A 109 11.86 -3.95 -15.73
CA ALA A 109 10.71 -3.08 -16.03
C ALA A 109 11.11 -1.65 -16.44
N LEU A 110 12.40 -1.29 -16.30
CA LEU A 110 12.93 -0.02 -16.78
C LEU A 110 13.23 -0.10 -18.27
N VAL A 111 12.17 -0.08 -19.08
CA VAL A 111 12.33 0.39 -20.46
C VAL A 111 12.58 1.89 -20.36
N LEU A 112 13.86 2.27 -20.43
CA LEU A 112 14.26 3.65 -20.66
C LEU A 112 13.69 4.06 -22.03
N GLU A 113 12.48 4.62 -22.02
CA GLU A 113 12.01 5.40 -23.15
C GLU A 113 13.02 6.54 -23.30
N PRO A 114 13.69 6.68 -24.46
CA PRO A 114 14.66 7.75 -24.66
C PRO A 114 13.93 9.08 -24.57
N ALA A 115 13.99 9.69 -23.39
CA ALA A 115 13.43 11.00 -23.14
C ALA A 115 14.33 12.06 -23.81
N ASP A 116 13.66 12.92 -24.58
CA ASP A 116 14.09 14.17 -25.18
C ASP A 116 15.02 14.17 -26.42
N PRO A 117 14.66 14.95 -27.46
CA PRO A 117 15.46 15.15 -28.67
C PRO A 117 16.77 15.91 -28.43
N LEU A 118 17.07 16.33 -27.19
CA LEU A 118 18.36 16.92 -26.83
C LEU A 118 19.51 15.90 -26.84
N THR A 119 19.22 14.61 -26.85
CA THR A 119 20.24 13.56 -27.05
C THR A 119 20.59 13.35 -28.53
N ASN A 120 19.74 13.76 -29.47
CA ASN A 120 20.04 13.69 -30.90
C ASN A 120 21.04 14.76 -31.37
N ASP A 121 21.19 15.86 -30.63
CA ASP A 121 22.14 16.94 -30.98
C ASP A 121 23.55 16.69 -30.42
N LEU A 122 23.70 15.66 -29.59
CA LEU A 122 24.99 15.05 -29.33
C LEU A 122 25.19 13.95 -30.38
N GLU A 123 25.56 14.35 -31.59
CA GLU A 123 26.18 13.47 -32.59
C GLU A 123 27.51 12.92 -32.02
N ILE A 124 27.42 11.99 -31.08
CA ILE A 124 28.54 11.12 -30.68
C ILE A 124 28.67 10.02 -31.73
N GLU A 125 28.64 10.37 -33.01
CA GLU A 125 28.92 9.38 -34.06
C GLU A 125 30.38 9.42 -34.49
N ASN A 126 31.09 10.56 -34.37
CA ASN A 126 32.50 10.63 -34.80
C ASN A 126 33.33 11.70 -34.08
N LEU A 127 33.05 11.99 -32.81
CA LEU A 127 33.95 12.85 -32.04
C LEU A 127 35.08 11.98 -31.48
N ASP A 128 36.23 12.00 -32.18
CA ASP A 128 37.44 11.32 -31.73
C ASP A 128 37.81 11.85 -30.34
N LEU A 129 37.52 11.03 -29.32
CA LEU A 129 37.72 11.35 -27.92
C LEU A 129 39.18 11.78 -27.65
N ASN A 130 40.11 11.22 -28.41
CA ASN A 130 41.54 11.55 -28.34
C ASN A 130 41.80 13.00 -28.80
N ALA A 131 41.11 13.48 -29.84
CA ALA A 131 41.26 14.85 -30.33
C ALA A 131 40.69 15.89 -29.32
N LEU A 132 39.65 15.52 -28.58
CA LEU A 132 39.13 16.35 -27.48
C LEU A 132 40.08 16.38 -26.28
N MET A 133 40.66 15.24 -25.91
CA MET A 133 41.64 15.16 -24.82
C MET A 133 42.89 15.99 -25.12
N ASP A 134 43.36 15.98 -26.36
CA ASP A 134 44.52 16.76 -26.80
C ASP A 134 44.24 18.27 -26.80
N ASN A 135 43.03 18.69 -27.21
CA ASN A 135 42.62 20.10 -27.16
C ASN A 135 42.47 20.65 -25.74
N TYR A 136 42.11 19.80 -24.77
CA TYR A 136 41.99 20.17 -23.36
C TYR A 136 43.21 19.79 -22.50
N GLY A 137 44.26 19.25 -23.12
CA GLY A 137 45.54 18.95 -22.46
C GLY A 137 45.44 17.86 -21.39
N ILE A 138 44.51 16.92 -21.53
CA ILE A 138 44.31 15.82 -20.58
C ILE A 138 45.19 14.65 -21.03
N ASP A 139 46.32 14.45 -20.33
CA ASP A 139 47.28 13.37 -20.59
C ASP A 139 46.76 12.03 -20.00
N GLU A 140 46.91 10.93 -20.74
CA GLU A 140 46.46 9.58 -20.37
C GLU A 140 47.10 9.04 -19.08
N ASN A 141 48.15 9.69 -18.57
CA ASN A 141 48.86 9.28 -17.34
C ASN A 141 48.05 9.46 -16.02
N TYR A 142 46.79 9.88 -16.08
CA TYR A 142 45.93 10.07 -14.90
C TYR A 142 44.63 9.25 -14.91
N LEU A 143 44.57 8.19 -15.74
CA LEU A 143 43.54 7.14 -15.66
C LEU A 143 44.08 5.85 -15.02
#